data_AF-U3U4E7-F1
#
_entry.id   AF-U3U4E7-F1
#
_cell.length_a   1.000
_cell.length_b   1.000
_cell.length_c   1.000
_cell.angle_alpha   90.00
_cell.angle_beta   90.00
_cell.angle_gamma   90.00
#
_symmetry.space_group_name_H-M   'P 1'
#
loop_
_entity.id
_entity.type
_entity.pdbx_description
1 polymer ?
#
loop_
_entity_poly.entity_id
_entity_poly.type
_entity_poly.pdbx_seq_one_letter_code
_entity_poly.pdbx_strand_id
1 'polypeptide(L)'
;MAAVFVYKISEETGQFDIIRASILSITPDQRLQMLIVGFSFGAFLEGAAGFGAPVAITAALLVGLGFNPLYAAGLCLIVNTAPVAFGAMGIPIIVAGQVTGLDSFQIGQMAGRQLPFLTLIVLFWIMAIMDDWRGIKETWPAVMVAGGSFAIAQYLSSNFLGPELPDIISSLASLICLTLFLRRWQPVRIFRFEQPAPEAAPSGTQRYTLAQIVRAWMLFLTATVTLWSIPPFKALFAKGGALYDWVFSVPVPLLHELVARMPPVVSAATPYAALFKFDLVSATGTAILLAAVISVLFLRMKPAAALRTFGETLKELALPIYSIGMVLAFAFISNYSGLSATLALALAHTGQAFTFFSPFLGWLGVFLTGSDTSSNALFAALQATTAQQIGVSDVLLVAANTTGGVTGKMISPSRSPSPAPPWGWWGASPICSGLPLNTA
;
A
#
# COMPACT_ATOMS: atom_id res chain seq x y z
N MET A 1 11.54 -3.91 -3.47
CA MET A 1 12.39 -5.08 -3.85
C MET A 1 12.40 -6.15 -2.77
N ALA A 2 13.02 -5.92 -1.59
CA ALA A 2 13.11 -6.94 -0.55
C ALA A 2 11.75 -7.52 -0.13
N ALA A 3 10.71 -6.67 -0.03
CA ALA A 3 9.37 -7.12 0.37
C ALA A 3 8.70 -8.03 -0.67
N VAL A 4 8.83 -7.70 -1.97
CA VAL A 4 8.38 -8.55 -3.08
C VAL A 4 9.15 -9.87 -3.13
N PHE A 5 10.44 -9.85 -2.78
CA PHE A 5 11.24 -11.07 -2.71
C PHE A 5 10.75 -12.02 -1.60
N VAL A 6 10.42 -11.51 -0.41
CA VAL A 6 9.81 -12.30 0.69
C VAL A 6 8.47 -12.91 0.25
N TYR A 7 7.66 -12.13 -0.48
CA TYR A 7 6.42 -12.62 -1.08
C TYR A 7 6.69 -13.80 -2.04
N LYS A 8 7.61 -13.64 -3.00
CA LYS A 8 7.92 -14.71 -3.96
C LYS A 8 8.50 -15.96 -3.33
N ILE A 9 9.31 -15.82 -2.27
CA ILE A 9 9.75 -16.97 -1.48
C ILE A 9 8.55 -17.75 -0.93
N SER A 10 7.52 -17.06 -0.46
CA SER A 10 6.32 -17.69 0.11
C SER A 10 5.42 -18.34 -0.95
N GLU A 11 5.41 -17.79 -2.16
CA GLU A 11 4.75 -18.37 -3.34
C GLU A 11 5.46 -19.66 -3.79
N GLU A 12 6.77 -19.60 -4.04
CA GLU A 12 7.60 -20.74 -4.47
C GLU A 12 7.64 -21.89 -3.46
N THR A 13 7.49 -21.59 -2.17
CA THR A 13 7.48 -22.59 -1.09
C THR A 13 6.09 -23.15 -0.78
N GLY A 14 5.06 -22.76 -1.57
CA GLY A 14 3.69 -23.26 -1.43
C GLY A 14 2.96 -22.79 -0.16
N GLN A 15 3.54 -21.86 0.60
CA GLN A 15 2.89 -21.32 1.81
C GLN A 15 1.65 -20.51 1.45
N PHE A 16 1.64 -19.89 0.27
CA PHE A 16 0.51 -19.12 -0.22
C PHE A 16 -0.74 -19.99 -0.48
N ASP A 17 -0.55 -21.19 -1.01
CA ASP A 17 -1.64 -22.13 -1.25
C ASP A 17 -2.28 -22.61 0.06
N ILE A 18 -1.48 -22.74 1.12
CA ILE A 18 -1.96 -23.03 2.48
C ILE A 18 -2.86 -21.89 2.98
N ILE A 19 -2.43 -20.64 2.81
CA ILE A 19 -3.22 -19.47 3.21
C ILE A 19 -4.52 -19.42 2.40
N ARG A 20 -4.45 -19.60 1.07
CA ARG A 20 -5.62 -19.68 0.18
C ARG A 20 -6.62 -20.74 0.67
N ALA A 21 -6.20 -21.99 0.82
CA ALA A 21 -7.08 -23.09 1.23
C ALA A 21 -7.68 -22.88 2.63
N SER A 22 -6.93 -22.26 3.55
CA SER A 22 -7.43 -21.93 4.89
C SER A 22 -8.52 -20.86 4.88
N ILE A 23 -8.47 -19.93 3.93
CA ILE A 23 -9.41 -18.81 3.79
C ILE A 23 -10.70 -19.24 3.09
N LEU A 24 -10.60 -20.04 2.02
CA LEU A 24 -11.75 -20.41 1.18
C LEU A 24 -12.75 -21.36 1.87
N SER A 25 -12.35 -22.00 2.97
CA SER A 25 -13.21 -22.94 3.71
C SER A 25 -14.05 -22.30 4.82
N ILE A 26 -13.92 -20.99 5.05
CA ILE A 26 -14.52 -20.30 6.21
C ILE A 26 -16.01 -20.04 6.03
N THR A 27 -16.44 -19.59 4.84
CA THR A 27 -17.83 -19.20 4.59
C THR A 27 -18.27 -19.52 3.16
N PRO A 28 -19.52 -19.99 2.98
CA PRO A 28 -20.12 -20.21 1.67
C PRO A 28 -20.72 -18.95 1.03
N ASP A 29 -20.78 -17.81 1.74
CA ASP A 29 -21.35 -16.55 1.24
C ASP A 29 -20.28 -15.72 0.51
N GLN A 30 -20.54 -15.39 -0.76
CA GLN A 30 -19.58 -14.69 -1.60
C GLN A 30 -19.32 -13.24 -1.15
N ARG A 31 -20.30 -12.55 -0.51
CA ARG A 31 -20.08 -11.20 0.05
C ARG A 31 -19.04 -11.25 1.17
N LEU A 32 -19.11 -12.28 2.01
CA LEU A 32 -18.14 -12.48 3.08
C LEU A 32 -16.78 -12.95 2.54
N GLN A 33 -16.74 -13.78 1.50
CA GLN A 33 -15.50 -14.12 0.80
C GLN A 33 -14.81 -12.87 0.23
N MET A 34 -15.58 -11.88 -0.25
CA MET A 34 -15.03 -10.59 -0.70
C MET A 34 -14.36 -9.81 0.44
N LEU A 35 -14.92 -9.81 1.66
CA LEU A 35 -14.30 -9.17 2.83
C LEU A 35 -13.02 -9.88 3.29
N ILE A 36 -12.99 -11.21 3.22
CA ILE A 36 -11.83 -12.01 3.64
C ILE A 36 -10.72 -11.94 2.60
N VAL A 37 -11.01 -12.27 1.33
CA VAL A 37 -10.03 -12.39 0.24
C VAL A 37 -9.74 -11.03 -0.37
N GLY A 38 -10.77 -10.32 -0.84
CA GLY A 38 -10.58 -9.07 -1.56
C GLY A 38 -10.06 -7.95 -0.67
N PHE A 39 -10.64 -7.79 0.52
CA PHE A 39 -10.25 -6.73 1.46
C PHE A 39 -9.11 -7.15 2.40
N SER A 40 -9.35 -8.08 3.34
CA SER A 40 -8.37 -8.33 4.42
C SER A 40 -7.08 -8.93 3.87
N PHE A 41 -7.18 -9.99 3.07
CA PHE A 41 -6.01 -10.61 2.44
C PHE A 41 -5.38 -9.70 1.37
N GLY A 42 -6.19 -9.04 0.55
CA GLY A 42 -5.71 -8.03 -0.41
C GLY A 42 -4.89 -6.92 0.26
N ALA A 43 -5.37 -6.37 1.38
CA ALA A 43 -4.68 -5.35 2.14
C ALA A 43 -3.35 -5.85 2.74
N PHE A 44 -3.29 -7.11 3.17
CA PHE A 44 -2.04 -7.72 3.61
C PHE A 44 -1.01 -7.76 2.47
N LEU A 45 -1.44 -8.17 1.27
CA LEU A 45 -0.58 -8.20 0.09
C LEU A 45 -0.17 -6.79 -0.34
N GLU A 46 -1.03 -5.78 -0.23
CA GLU A 46 -0.68 -4.39 -0.55
C GLU A 46 0.32 -3.82 0.45
N GLY A 47 0.17 -4.12 1.74
CA GLY A 47 1.16 -3.77 2.76
C GLY A 47 2.53 -4.42 2.50
N ALA A 48 2.55 -5.71 2.14
CA ALA A 48 3.79 -6.45 1.94
C ALA A 48 4.45 -6.22 0.56
N ALA A 49 3.71 -6.39 -0.54
CA ALA A 49 4.25 -6.33 -1.89
C ALA A 49 3.97 -4.99 -2.58
N GLY A 50 2.75 -4.46 -2.43
CA GLY A 50 2.26 -3.26 -3.10
C GLY A 50 2.22 -3.38 -4.63
N PHE A 51 2.25 -2.23 -5.32
CA PHE A 51 2.40 -2.13 -6.79
C PHE A 51 1.35 -2.86 -7.66
N GLY A 52 0.19 -3.23 -7.09
CA GLY A 52 -0.94 -3.77 -7.86
C GLY A 52 -0.96 -5.28 -8.08
N ALA A 53 0.11 -5.98 -7.70
CA ALA A 53 0.08 -7.43 -7.54
C ALA A 53 -1.09 -7.92 -6.64
N PRO A 54 -1.43 -7.25 -5.50
CA PRO A 54 -2.53 -7.65 -4.63
C PRO A 54 -3.88 -7.75 -5.34
N VAL A 55 -4.20 -6.76 -6.18
CA VAL A 55 -5.47 -6.69 -6.91
C VAL A 55 -5.57 -7.84 -7.90
N ALA A 56 -4.50 -8.10 -8.67
CA ALA A 56 -4.47 -9.19 -9.64
C ALA A 56 -4.65 -10.57 -8.96
N ILE A 57 -3.94 -10.80 -7.86
CA ILE A 57 -4.00 -12.08 -7.12
C ILE A 57 -5.38 -12.28 -6.50
N THR A 58 -5.89 -11.29 -5.76
CA THR A 58 -7.20 -11.40 -5.12
C THR A 58 -8.33 -11.52 -6.12
N ALA A 59 -8.26 -10.80 -7.25
CA ALA A 59 -9.24 -10.94 -8.33
C ALA A 59 -9.22 -12.36 -8.91
N ALA A 60 -8.04 -12.92 -9.22
CA ALA A 60 -7.92 -14.29 -9.73
C ALA A 60 -8.46 -15.33 -8.72
N LEU A 61 -8.23 -15.11 -7.42
CA LEU A 61 -8.78 -15.97 -6.37
C LEU A 61 -10.31 -15.91 -6.31
N LEU A 62 -10.89 -14.71 -6.37
CA LEU A 62 -12.34 -14.53 -6.38
C LEU A 62 -12.99 -15.12 -7.64
N VAL A 63 -12.33 -15.01 -8.79
CA VAL A 63 -12.78 -15.69 -10.03
C VAL A 63 -12.83 -17.20 -9.83
N GLY A 64 -11.81 -17.78 -9.18
CA GLY A 64 -11.82 -19.20 -8.79
C GLY A 64 -12.94 -19.59 -7.81
N LEU A 65 -13.59 -18.62 -7.16
CA LEU A 65 -14.75 -18.82 -6.28
C LEU A 65 -16.10 -18.58 -6.97
N GLY A 66 -16.10 -18.36 -8.28
CA GLY A 66 -17.30 -18.15 -9.08
C GLY A 66 -17.72 -16.69 -9.22
N PHE A 67 -16.83 -15.73 -8.98
CA PHE A 67 -17.08 -14.33 -9.37
C PHE A 67 -16.80 -14.12 -10.86
N ASN A 68 -17.55 -13.22 -11.50
CA ASN A 68 -17.24 -12.77 -12.84
C ASN A 68 -15.88 -12.04 -12.85
N PRO A 69 -14.95 -12.34 -13.78
CA PRO A 69 -13.62 -11.73 -13.83
C PRO A 69 -13.56 -10.21 -13.79
N LEU A 70 -14.36 -9.53 -14.63
CA LEU A 70 -14.35 -8.06 -14.67
C LEU A 70 -14.94 -7.47 -13.39
N TYR A 71 -15.98 -8.11 -12.86
CA TYR A 71 -16.63 -7.69 -11.62
C TYR A 71 -15.70 -7.88 -10.42
N ALA A 72 -15.05 -9.05 -10.29
CA ALA A 72 -14.09 -9.36 -9.23
C ALA A 72 -12.93 -8.36 -9.22
N ALA A 73 -12.34 -8.07 -10.39
CA ALA A 73 -11.27 -7.12 -10.51
C ALA A 73 -11.70 -5.69 -10.13
N GLY A 74 -12.91 -5.28 -10.54
CA GLY A 74 -13.50 -4.00 -10.12
C GLY A 74 -13.70 -3.92 -8.60
N LEU A 75 -14.26 -4.96 -7.98
CA LEU A 75 -14.43 -5.01 -6.53
C LEU A 75 -13.08 -4.96 -5.79
N CYS A 76 -12.08 -5.69 -6.25
CA CYS A 76 -10.73 -5.68 -5.71
C CYS A 76 -10.07 -4.30 -5.82
N LEU A 77 -10.25 -3.59 -6.94
CA LEU A 77 -9.74 -2.22 -7.10
C LEU A 77 -10.36 -1.26 -6.09
N ILE A 78 -11.66 -1.38 -5.84
CA ILE A 78 -12.37 -0.53 -4.87
C ILE A 78 -11.87 -0.79 -3.45
N VAL A 79 -11.84 -2.05 -3.00
CA VAL A 79 -11.44 -2.38 -1.61
C VAL A 79 -9.95 -2.20 -1.36
N ASN A 80 -9.11 -2.25 -2.40
CA ASN A 80 -7.69 -1.93 -2.28
C ASN A 80 -7.45 -0.44 -1.98
N THR A 81 -8.47 0.40 -1.92
CA THR A 81 -8.35 1.79 -1.49
C THR A 81 -7.83 1.88 -0.05
N ALA A 82 -8.48 1.23 0.91
CA ALA A 82 -8.18 1.32 2.33
C ALA A 82 -6.69 1.18 2.74
N PRO A 83 -5.92 0.20 2.21
CA PRO A 83 -4.52 0.02 2.61
C PRO A 83 -3.56 1.08 2.00
N VAL A 84 -3.79 1.51 0.77
CA VAL A 84 -2.70 1.92 -0.14
C VAL A 84 -1.75 3.02 0.35
N ALA A 85 -2.20 3.94 1.21
CA ALA A 85 -1.33 4.96 1.79
C ALA A 85 -0.12 4.37 2.54
N PHE A 86 -0.29 3.20 3.17
CA PHE A 86 0.78 2.48 3.87
C PHE A 86 1.29 1.28 3.06
N GLY A 87 0.91 1.19 1.79
CA GLY A 87 1.29 0.11 0.89
C GLY A 87 2.80 0.04 0.65
N ALA A 88 3.26 -1.14 0.28
CA ALA A 88 4.68 -1.45 0.10
C ALA A 88 5.54 -0.98 1.29
N MET A 89 5.08 -1.27 2.52
CA MET A 89 5.76 -0.89 3.75
C MET A 89 5.91 0.63 3.95
N GLY A 90 4.85 1.39 3.66
CA GLY A 90 4.81 2.84 3.93
C GLY A 90 5.56 3.72 2.94
N ILE A 91 6.02 3.19 1.80
CA ILE A 91 6.77 3.96 0.79
C ILE A 91 6.06 5.26 0.38
N PRO A 92 4.73 5.31 0.14
CA PRO A 92 4.06 6.56 -0.23
C PRO A 92 4.26 7.68 0.81
N ILE A 93 4.14 7.34 2.10
CA ILE A 93 4.32 8.29 3.21
C ILE A 93 5.80 8.66 3.38
N ILE A 94 6.71 7.68 3.25
CA ILE A 94 8.15 7.93 3.32
C ILE A 94 8.58 8.92 2.23
N VAL A 95 8.11 8.72 1.00
CA VAL A 95 8.39 9.62 -0.13
C VAL A 95 7.78 11.01 0.10
N ALA A 96 6.55 11.08 0.61
CA ALA A 96 5.93 12.35 0.97
C ALA A 96 6.78 13.14 1.99
N GLY A 97 7.30 12.48 3.02
CA GLY A 97 8.21 13.09 3.99
C GLY A 97 9.53 13.53 3.36
N GLN A 98 10.13 12.70 2.48
CA GLN A 98 11.39 13.02 1.80
C GLN A 98 11.30 14.27 0.91
N VAL A 99 10.23 14.41 0.12
CA VAL A 99 10.11 15.56 -0.81
C VAL A 99 9.68 16.84 -0.11
N THR A 100 9.04 16.75 1.05
CA THR A 100 8.58 17.90 1.86
C THR A 100 9.60 18.32 2.91
N GLY A 101 10.46 17.39 3.36
CA GLY A 101 11.31 17.56 4.54
C GLY A 101 10.57 17.36 5.87
N LEU A 102 9.31 16.90 5.84
CA LEU A 102 8.53 16.60 7.04
C LEU A 102 8.83 15.20 7.57
N ASP A 103 8.54 14.99 8.86
CA ASP A 103 8.66 13.67 9.46
C ASP A 103 7.58 12.72 8.92
N SER A 104 8.02 11.69 8.20
CA SER A 104 7.16 10.62 7.66
C SER A 104 6.33 9.93 8.74
N PHE A 105 6.82 9.89 9.99
CA PHE A 105 6.06 9.38 11.11
C PHE A 105 4.80 10.23 11.34
N GLN A 106 4.94 11.56 11.46
CA GLN A 106 3.82 12.49 11.67
C GLN A 106 2.80 12.46 10.53
N ILE A 107 3.27 12.41 9.28
CA ILE A 107 2.40 12.24 8.10
C ILE A 107 1.60 10.93 8.23
N GLY A 108 2.26 9.83 8.61
CA GLY A 108 1.63 8.54 8.84
C GLY A 108 0.59 8.56 9.97
N GLN A 109 0.87 9.23 11.09
CA GLN A 109 -0.09 9.39 12.19
C GLN A 109 -1.36 10.12 11.71
N MET A 110 -1.20 11.13 10.86
CA MET A 110 -2.31 11.91 10.34
C MET A 110 -3.13 11.14 9.30
N ALA A 111 -2.47 10.48 8.36
CA ALA A 111 -3.13 9.59 7.38
C ALA A 111 -3.89 8.46 8.08
N GLY A 112 -3.30 7.89 9.15
CA GLY A 112 -3.90 6.86 9.98
C GLY A 112 -5.07 7.32 10.86
N ARG A 113 -5.33 8.62 10.93
CA ARG A 113 -6.56 9.20 11.51
C ARG A 113 -7.67 9.40 10.47
N GLN A 114 -7.30 9.57 9.20
CA GLN A 114 -8.22 9.85 8.10
C GLN A 114 -8.75 8.56 7.45
N LEU A 115 -7.87 7.62 7.16
CA LEU A 115 -8.18 6.38 6.42
C LEU A 115 -9.12 5.39 7.13
N PRO A 116 -9.10 5.24 8.47
CA PRO A 116 -10.03 4.35 9.17
C PRO A 116 -11.50 4.62 8.87
N PHE A 117 -11.88 5.91 8.76
CA PHE A 117 -13.25 6.31 8.43
C PHE A 117 -13.61 5.94 6.99
N LEU A 118 -12.71 6.23 6.06
CA LEU A 118 -12.90 5.93 4.64
C LEU A 118 -13.01 4.42 4.40
N THR A 119 -12.22 3.62 5.12
CA THR A 119 -12.26 2.15 5.05
C THR A 119 -13.65 1.62 5.37
N LEU A 120 -14.25 2.05 6.48
CA LEU A 120 -15.60 1.62 6.86
C LEU A 120 -16.64 1.98 5.80
N ILE A 121 -16.58 3.20 5.26
CA ILE A 121 -17.49 3.68 4.22
C ILE A 121 -17.36 2.81 2.96
N VAL A 122 -16.12 2.54 2.51
CA VAL A 122 -15.86 1.73 1.31
C VAL A 122 -16.35 0.29 1.50
N LEU A 123 -16.19 -0.31 2.68
CA LEU A 123 -16.67 -1.66 2.93
C LEU A 123 -18.20 -1.76 3.00
N PHE A 124 -18.91 -0.74 3.48
CA PHE A 124 -20.37 -0.72 3.32
C PHE A 124 -20.76 -0.54 1.86
N TRP A 125 -20.04 0.31 1.15
CA TRP A 125 -20.33 0.58 -0.25
C TRP A 125 -20.13 -0.66 -1.13
N ILE A 126 -19.11 -1.48 -0.87
CA ILE A 126 -18.89 -2.73 -1.62
C ILE A 126 -20.00 -3.75 -1.37
N MET A 127 -20.54 -3.83 -0.14
CA MET A 127 -21.71 -4.67 0.14
C MET A 127 -22.96 -4.18 -0.59
N ALA A 128 -23.11 -2.86 -0.72
CA ALA A 128 -24.18 -2.25 -1.50
C ALA A 128 -24.07 -2.57 -2.99
N ILE A 129 -22.86 -2.58 -3.54
CA ILE A 129 -22.62 -2.90 -4.96
C ILE A 129 -22.91 -4.39 -5.26
N MET A 130 -22.77 -5.29 -4.28
CA MET A 130 -22.95 -6.73 -4.45
C MET A 130 -24.38 -7.22 -4.33
N ASP A 131 -25.17 -6.71 -3.38
CA ASP A 131 -26.53 -7.19 -3.08
C ASP A 131 -27.44 -6.05 -2.60
N ASP A 132 -27.19 -4.82 -3.10
CA ASP A 132 -27.93 -3.61 -2.79
C ASP A 132 -28.06 -3.35 -1.27
N TRP A 133 -29.18 -2.74 -0.87
CA TRP A 133 -29.51 -2.47 0.54
C TRP A 133 -29.59 -3.74 1.40
N ARG A 134 -29.86 -4.90 0.79
CA ARG A 134 -29.90 -6.19 1.48
C ARG A 134 -28.51 -6.65 1.89
N GLY A 135 -27.53 -6.47 1.00
CA GLY A 135 -26.12 -6.69 1.29
C GLY A 135 -25.70 -5.97 2.56
N ILE A 136 -25.95 -4.66 2.65
CA ILE A 136 -25.64 -3.87 3.85
C ILE A 136 -26.34 -4.42 5.10
N LYS A 137 -27.66 -4.64 5.04
CA LYS A 137 -28.44 -5.07 6.22
C LYS A 137 -28.10 -6.47 6.71
N GLU A 138 -27.71 -7.37 5.83
CA GLU A 138 -27.39 -8.75 6.20
C GLU A 138 -25.93 -8.90 6.65
N THR A 139 -25.00 -8.10 6.11
CA THR A 139 -23.57 -8.25 6.38
C THR A 139 -22.96 -7.15 7.26
N TRP A 140 -23.73 -6.15 7.72
CA TRP A 140 -23.21 -5.08 8.58
C TRP A 140 -22.40 -5.55 9.79
N PRO A 141 -22.73 -6.68 10.48
CA PRO A 141 -21.91 -7.13 11.60
C PRO A 141 -20.52 -7.56 11.15
N ALA A 142 -20.44 -8.27 10.01
CA ALA A 142 -19.17 -8.70 9.44
C ALA A 142 -18.35 -7.51 8.92
N VAL A 143 -18.99 -6.52 8.28
CA VAL A 143 -18.34 -5.27 7.84
C VAL A 143 -17.79 -4.49 9.03
N MET A 144 -18.56 -4.37 10.11
CA MET A 144 -18.12 -3.72 11.35
C MET A 144 -16.94 -4.43 12.00
N VAL A 145 -16.95 -5.76 12.03
CA VAL A 145 -15.85 -6.54 12.58
C VAL A 145 -14.60 -6.38 11.71
N ALA A 146 -14.71 -6.59 10.39
CA ALA A 146 -13.58 -6.50 9.47
C ALA A 146 -13.02 -5.07 9.42
N GLY A 147 -13.85 -4.10 9.04
CA GLY A 147 -13.44 -2.72 8.91
C GLY A 147 -13.09 -2.06 10.24
N GLY A 148 -13.79 -2.39 11.32
CA GLY A 148 -13.52 -1.83 12.64
C GLY A 148 -12.22 -2.34 13.25
N SER A 149 -11.95 -3.64 13.16
CA SER A 149 -10.65 -4.17 13.61
C SER A 149 -9.50 -3.71 12.73
N PHE A 150 -9.69 -3.60 11.41
CA PHE A 150 -8.73 -2.96 10.50
C PHE A 150 -8.46 -1.50 10.90
N ALA A 151 -9.51 -0.69 11.03
CA ALA A 151 -9.46 0.72 11.40
C ALA A 151 -8.70 0.96 12.72
N ILE A 152 -9.04 0.21 13.76
CA ILE A 152 -8.40 0.33 15.08
C ILE A 152 -6.93 -0.06 15.00
N ALA A 153 -6.62 -1.20 14.37
CA ALA A 153 -5.25 -1.66 14.25
C ALA A 153 -4.41 -0.73 13.37
N GLN A 154 -4.97 -0.17 12.30
CA GLN A 154 -4.30 0.80 11.42
C GLN A 154 -4.02 2.12 12.16
N TYR A 155 -4.99 2.61 12.93
CA TYR A 155 -4.82 3.79 13.79
C TYR A 155 -3.70 3.57 14.83
N LEU A 156 -3.74 2.46 15.57
CA LEU A 156 -2.75 2.18 16.62
C LEU A 156 -1.34 2.02 16.03
N SER A 157 -1.20 1.21 14.98
CA SER A 157 0.11 0.97 14.35
C SER A 157 0.70 2.24 13.72
N SER A 158 -0.10 3.05 13.02
CA SER A 158 0.38 4.31 12.43
C SER A 158 0.77 5.35 13.49
N ASN A 159 0.08 5.36 14.65
CA ASN A 159 0.38 6.33 15.71
C ASN A 159 1.58 5.92 16.59
N PHE A 160 1.88 4.63 16.73
CA PHE A 160 2.90 4.14 17.67
C PHE A 160 4.11 3.43 17.04
N LEU A 161 3.95 2.79 15.88
CA LEU A 161 5.00 1.97 15.26
C LEU A 161 5.60 2.64 14.03
N GLY A 162 4.80 3.41 13.29
CA GLY A 162 5.24 4.20 12.13
C GLY A 162 4.49 3.84 10.86
N PRO A 163 4.89 4.42 9.72
CA PRO A 163 4.18 4.24 8.46
C PRO A 163 4.45 2.87 7.79
N GLU A 164 5.40 2.08 8.27
CA GLU A 164 5.87 0.88 7.55
C GLU A 164 5.00 -0.37 7.79
N LEU A 165 4.36 -0.45 8.95
CA LEU A 165 3.60 -1.61 9.43
C LEU A 165 2.06 -1.53 9.37
N PRO A 166 1.39 -0.36 9.21
CA PRO A 166 -0.04 -0.29 9.46
C PRO A 166 -0.90 -1.23 8.65
N ASP A 167 -0.65 -1.38 7.36
CA ASP A 167 -1.44 -2.27 6.50
C ASP A 167 -1.30 -3.74 6.85
N ILE A 168 -0.08 -4.18 7.20
CA ILE A 168 0.18 -5.58 7.56
C ILE A 168 -0.50 -5.92 8.88
N ILE A 169 -0.35 -5.06 9.89
CA ILE A 169 -0.94 -5.30 11.21
C ILE A 169 -2.47 -5.22 11.14
N SER A 170 -3.01 -4.23 10.43
CA SER A 170 -4.46 -4.02 10.33
C SER A 170 -5.16 -5.10 9.51
N SER A 171 -4.58 -5.55 8.40
CA SER A 171 -5.10 -6.67 7.62
C SER A 171 -5.10 -7.99 8.39
N LEU A 172 -4.02 -8.29 9.12
CA LEU A 172 -3.93 -9.47 9.99
C LEU A 172 -4.97 -9.44 11.10
N ALA A 173 -5.11 -8.30 11.78
CA ALA A 173 -6.13 -8.10 12.81
C ALA A 173 -7.54 -8.29 12.23
N SER A 174 -7.83 -7.65 11.09
CA SER A 174 -9.09 -7.82 10.34
C SER A 174 -9.37 -9.27 10.02
N LEU A 175 -8.38 -9.98 9.47
CA LEU A 175 -8.55 -11.34 9.05
C LEU A 175 -8.82 -12.28 10.23
N ILE A 176 -8.08 -12.13 11.33
CA ILE A 176 -8.26 -12.94 12.53
C ILE A 176 -9.62 -12.66 13.17
N CYS A 177 -9.97 -11.39 13.39
CA CYS A 177 -11.24 -10.99 13.98
C CYS A 177 -12.43 -11.45 13.13
N LEU A 178 -12.38 -11.23 11.82
CA LEU A 178 -13.43 -11.64 10.90
C LEU A 178 -13.56 -13.17 10.86
N THR A 179 -12.44 -13.90 10.78
CA THR A 179 -12.47 -15.37 10.77
C THR A 179 -13.07 -15.95 12.05
N LEU A 180 -12.69 -15.43 13.21
CA LEU A 180 -13.24 -15.87 14.50
C LEU A 180 -14.72 -15.52 14.64
N PHE A 181 -15.13 -14.35 14.17
CA PHE A 181 -16.53 -13.93 14.15
C PHE A 181 -17.37 -14.83 13.25
N LEU A 182 -16.90 -15.11 12.03
CA LEU A 182 -17.61 -15.94 11.06
C LEU A 182 -17.72 -17.41 11.47
N ARG A 183 -16.85 -17.90 12.35
CA ARG A 183 -17.02 -19.24 12.95
C ARG A 183 -18.25 -19.35 13.83
N ARG A 184 -18.71 -18.23 14.40
CA ARG A 184 -19.85 -18.21 15.34
C ARG A 184 -21.09 -17.56 14.74
N TRP A 185 -20.93 -16.75 13.70
CA TRP A 185 -22.00 -16.02 13.04
C TRP A 185 -21.93 -16.21 11.52
N GLN A 186 -23.07 -16.48 10.90
CA GLN A 186 -23.24 -16.52 9.44
C GLN A 186 -24.56 -15.81 9.10
N PRO A 187 -24.68 -15.18 7.92
CA PRO A 187 -25.93 -14.55 7.49
C PRO A 187 -27.01 -15.62 7.29
N VAL A 188 -28.27 -15.27 7.57
CA VAL A 188 -29.41 -16.18 7.44
C VAL A 188 -29.60 -16.60 5.98
N ARG A 189 -29.40 -15.67 5.04
CA ARG A 189 -29.38 -15.91 3.61
C ARG A 189 -27.93 -15.95 3.13
N ILE A 190 -27.55 -17.06 2.53
CA ILE A 190 -26.26 -17.21 1.85
C ILE A 190 -26.39 -16.63 0.45
N PHE A 191 -25.63 -15.58 0.15
CA PHE A 191 -25.58 -14.98 -1.17
C PHE A 191 -24.55 -15.68 -2.06
N ARG A 192 -24.98 -16.02 -3.28
CA ARG A 192 -24.14 -16.55 -4.36
C ARG A 192 -24.63 -15.98 -5.69
N PHE A 193 -23.70 -15.62 -6.58
CA PHE A 193 -23.99 -15.25 -7.96
C PHE A 193 -24.55 -16.47 -8.73
N GLU A 194 -25.51 -16.22 -9.63
CA GLU A 194 -26.25 -17.27 -10.38
C GLU A 194 -25.44 -17.93 -11.51
N GLN A 195 -24.15 -17.60 -11.69
CA GLN A 195 -23.35 -18.17 -12.78
C GLN A 195 -22.92 -19.61 -12.49
N PRO A 196 -22.82 -20.46 -13.53
CA PRO A 196 -22.24 -21.79 -13.37
C PRO A 196 -20.78 -21.60 -12.97
N ALA A 197 -20.43 -22.02 -11.76
CA ALA A 197 -19.03 -22.10 -11.35
C ALA A 197 -18.29 -22.89 -12.45
N PRO A 198 -17.17 -22.38 -13.00
CA PRO A 198 -16.27 -23.22 -13.76
C PRO A 198 -16.00 -24.46 -12.92
N GLU A 199 -16.03 -25.64 -13.54
CA GLU A 199 -15.82 -26.94 -12.90
C GLU A 199 -14.71 -26.79 -11.86
N ALA A 200 -15.11 -26.73 -10.59
CA ALA A 200 -14.24 -26.30 -9.53
C ALA A 200 -13.03 -27.23 -9.54
N ALA A 201 -11.84 -26.69 -9.86
CA ALA A 201 -10.61 -27.44 -9.74
C ALA A 201 -10.65 -28.14 -8.38
N PRO A 202 -10.41 -29.46 -8.31
CA PRO A 202 -10.72 -30.26 -7.13
C PRO A 202 -10.04 -29.61 -5.93
N SER A 203 -10.84 -28.92 -5.13
CA SER A 203 -10.39 -28.34 -3.89
C SER A 203 -10.22 -29.53 -2.95
N GLY A 204 -9.07 -30.17 -3.05
CA GLY A 204 -8.60 -31.06 -2.01
C GLY A 204 -8.64 -30.25 -0.73
N THR A 205 -9.63 -30.51 0.12
CA THR A 205 -9.74 -29.97 1.46
C THR A 205 -8.62 -30.58 2.31
N GLN A 206 -7.38 -30.21 1.98
CA GLN A 206 -6.22 -30.40 2.83
C GLN A 206 -6.45 -29.47 4.03
N ARG A 207 -6.90 -30.05 5.15
CA ARG A 207 -7.01 -29.33 6.41
C ARG A 207 -5.60 -29.14 6.95
N TYR A 208 -5.10 -27.91 6.87
CA TYR A 208 -3.81 -27.54 7.44
C TYR A 208 -3.91 -27.33 8.95
N THR A 209 -2.87 -27.73 9.66
CA THR A 209 -2.77 -27.52 11.12
C THR A 209 -2.53 -26.04 11.44
N LEU A 210 -2.95 -25.59 12.63
CA LEU A 210 -2.68 -24.21 13.10
C LEU A 210 -1.19 -23.85 13.02
N ALA A 211 -0.30 -24.80 13.28
CA ALA A 211 1.14 -24.59 13.17
C ALA A 211 1.60 -24.33 11.73
N GLN A 212 1.01 -24.99 10.73
CA GLN A 212 1.30 -24.75 9.31
C GLN A 212 0.78 -23.39 8.86
N ILE A 213 -0.43 -23.02 9.30
CA ILE A 213 -1.01 -21.70 9.00
C ILE A 213 -0.13 -20.59 9.59
N VAL A 214 0.19 -20.67 10.88
CA VAL A 214 1.06 -19.68 11.56
C VAL A 214 2.45 -19.58 10.92
N ARG A 215 3.02 -20.71 10.46
CA ARG A 215 4.29 -20.71 9.69
C ARG A 215 4.16 -20.04 8.32
N ALA A 216 3.02 -20.20 7.65
CA ALA A 216 2.79 -19.64 6.31
C ALA A 216 2.65 -18.12 6.30
N TRP A 217 2.17 -17.52 7.39
CA TRP A 217 1.84 -16.09 7.49
C TRP A 217 3.03 -15.10 7.52
N MET A 218 4.23 -15.55 7.13
CA MET A 218 5.44 -14.70 7.06
C MET A 218 5.70 -13.87 8.32
N LEU A 219 5.42 -14.42 9.52
CA LEU A 219 5.56 -13.70 10.79
C LEU A 219 6.98 -13.12 11.02
N PHE A 220 7.99 -13.68 10.35
CA PHE A 220 9.35 -13.16 10.36
C PHE A 220 9.48 -11.77 9.73
N LEU A 221 8.70 -11.45 8.69
CA LEU A 221 8.69 -10.12 8.09
C LEU A 221 8.14 -9.10 9.08
N THR A 222 6.97 -9.36 9.65
CA THR A 222 6.35 -8.47 10.64
C THR A 222 7.25 -8.30 11.87
N ALA A 223 7.84 -9.39 12.38
CA ALA A 223 8.73 -9.34 13.55
C ALA A 223 10.00 -8.51 13.30
N THR A 224 10.69 -8.74 12.16
CA THR A 224 11.95 -8.06 11.86
C THR A 224 11.74 -6.58 11.58
N VAL A 225 10.67 -6.22 10.87
CA VAL A 225 10.33 -4.81 10.62
C VAL A 225 9.91 -4.12 11.92
N THR A 226 9.13 -4.78 12.78
CA THR A 226 8.78 -4.21 14.09
C THR A 226 10.03 -3.90 14.90
N LEU A 227 11.01 -4.80 14.92
CA LEU A 227 12.28 -4.58 15.61
C LEU A 227 13.09 -3.40 15.05
N TRP A 228 12.98 -3.11 13.74
CA TRP A 228 13.62 -1.95 13.12
C TRP A 228 12.84 -0.64 13.30
N SER A 229 11.51 -0.73 13.42
CA SER A 229 10.63 0.43 13.53
C SER A 229 10.48 0.97 14.96
N ILE A 230 10.86 0.21 15.99
CA ILE A 230 10.74 0.67 17.39
C ILE A 230 11.66 1.88 17.69
N PRO A 231 11.18 2.85 18.51
CA PRO A 231 11.95 4.03 18.90
C PRO A 231 13.38 3.77 19.39
N PRO A 232 13.67 2.77 20.27
CA PRO A 232 15.03 2.52 20.73
C PRO A 232 15.99 2.10 19.60
N PHE A 233 15.52 1.38 18.58
CA PHE A 233 16.37 1.00 17.46
C PHE A 233 16.68 2.21 16.57
N LYS A 234 15.66 3.02 16.26
CA LYS A 234 15.84 4.27 15.50
C LYS A 234 16.76 5.26 16.23
N ALA A 235 16.73 5.29 17.57
CA ALA A 235 17.60 6.13 18.39
C ALA A 235 19.10 5.77 18.27
N LEU A 236 19.45 4.52 17.94
CA LEU A 236 20.85 4.12 17.75
C LEU A 236 21.52 4.83 16.57
N PHE A 237 20.73 5.22 15.56
CA PHE A 237 21.19 5.89 14.34
C PHE A 237 20.87 7.39 14.32
N ALA A 238 20.21 7.91 15.36
CA ALA A 238 19.96 9.33 15.52
C ALA A 238 21.25 10.09 15.87
N LYS A 239 21.23 11.43 15.74
CA LYS A 239 22.38 12.28 16.05
C LYS A 239 22.81 12.08 17.51
N GLY A 240 24.00 11.50 17.74
CA GLY A 240 24.51 11.12 19.06
C GLY A 240 24.26 9.67 19.49
N GLY A 241 23.65 8.84 18.63
CA GLY A 241 23.48 7.41 18.85
C GLY A 241 24.74 6.59 18.55
N ALA A 242 24.81 5.38 19.10
CA ALA A 242 25.99 4.50 19.01
C ALA A 242 26.37 4.05 17.58
N LEU A 243 25.44 4.13 16.63
CA LEU A 243 25.61 3.72 15.23
C LEU A 243 25.41 4.90 14.25
N TYR A 244 25.51 6.15 14.74
CA TYR A 244 25.38 7.33 13.89
C TYR A 244 26.41 7.34 12.73
N ASP A 245 27.62 6.85 12.96
CA ASP A 245 28.69 6.82 11.93
C ASP A 245 28.37 5.89 10.75
N TRP A 246 27.32 5.07 10.85
CA TRP A 246 26.83 4.21 9.77
C TRP A 246 25.77 4.90 8.89
N VAL A 247 25.42 6.15 9.20
CA VAL A 247 24.53 7.02 8.42
C VAL A 247 25.37 8.02 7.64
N PHE A 248 25.58 7.75 6.35
CA PHE A 248 26.40 8.61 5.50
C PHE A 248 25.53 9.70 4.88
N SER A 249 25.76 10.96 5.26
CA SER A 249 25.11 12.10 4.61
C SER A 249 26.13 12.81 3.74
N VAL A 250 26.00 12.66 2.42
CA VAL A 250 26.92 13.27 1.43
C VAL A 250 26.25 14.50 0.82
N PRO A 251 26.85 15.70 0.93
CA PRO A 251 26.33 16.87 0.22
C PRO A 251 26.42 16.64 -1.28
N VAL A 252 25.34 16.93 -2.00
CA VAL A 252 25.30 16.75 -3.45
C VAL A 252 26.26 17.74 -4.09
N PRO A 253 27.31 17.26 -4.82
CA PRO A 253 28.26 18.15 -5.46
C PRO A 253 27.53 19.11 -6.40
N LEU A 254 27.94 20.38 -6.41
CA LEU A 254 27.39 21.41 -7.32
C LEU A 254 25.90 21.74 -7.12
N LEU A 255 25.26 21.35 -6.01
CA LEU A 255 23.87 21.72 -5.70
C LEU A 255 23.66 22.12 -4.25
N HIS A 256 24.44 21.54 -3.32
CA HIS A 256 24.33 21.84 -1.91
C HIS A 256 24.45 23.34 -1.62
N GLU A 257 23.39 23.93 -1.04
CA GLU A 257 23.29 25.35 -0.64
C GLU A 257 23.41 26.38 -1.78
N LEU A 258 23.40 25.96 -3.05
CA LEU A 258 23.43 26.89 -4.19
C LEU A 258 22.08 27.55 -4.46
N VAL A 259 20.99 26.85 -4.15
CA VAL A 259 19.62 27.39 -4.28
C VAL A 259 19.22 28.00 -2.95
N ALA A 260 18.66 29.21 -2.96
CA ALA A 260 18.08 29.81 -1.76
C ALA A 260 16.55 29.82 -1.84
N ARG A 261 15.89 29.44 -0.76
CA ARG A 261 14.45 29.68 -0.60
C ARG A 261 14.26 31.14 -0.19
N MET A 262 13.34 31.84 -0.86
CA MET A 262 13.09 33.27 -0.66
C MET A 262 11.68 33.53 -0.10
N PRO A 263 11.44 34.66 0.57
CA PRO A 263 10.09 35.12 0.87
C PRO A 263 9.24 35.26 -0.40
N PRO A 264 7.93 34.93 -0.36
CA PRO A 264 7.12 34.56 0.80
C PRO A 264 7.16 33.08 1.19
N VAL A 265 7.87 32.21 0.44
CA VAL A 265 7.93 30.75 0.67
C VAL A 265 8.52 30.41 2.04
N VAL A 266 9.53 31.18 2.46
CA VAL A 266 10.15 31.14 3.79
C VAL A 266 10.20 32.55 4.37
N SER A 267 10.20 32.68 5.69
CA SER A 267 10.20 33.98 6.36
C SER A 267 11.48 34.78 6.14
N ALA A 268 12.62 34.11 5.98
CA ALA A 268 13.92 34.69 5.68
C ALA A 268 14.61 33.88 4.58
N ALA A 269 15.49 34.53 3.81
CA ALA A 269 16.26 33.83 2.78
C ALA A 269 17.15 32.76 3.42
N THR A 270 16.90 31.50 3.11
CA THR A 270 17.65 30.36 3.66
C THR A 270 18.20 29.51 2.53
N PRO A 271 19.50 29.14 2.56
CA PRO A 271 20.06 28.16 1.64
C PRO A 271 19.29 26.83 1.70
N TYR A 272 19.04 26.24 0.54
CA TYR A 272 18.36 24.97 0.40
C TYR A 272 19.41 23.86 0.40
N ALA A 273 19.49 23.13 1.52
CA ALA A 273 20.37 21.98 1.66
C ALA A 273 19.98 20.85 0.70
N ALA A 274 20.93 20.43 -0.14
CA ALA A 274 20.85 19.21 -0.93
C ALA A 274 21.78 18.14 -0.32
N LEU A 275 21.21 17.25 0.49
CA LEU A 275 21.94 16.19 1.18
C LEU A 275 21.45 14.83 0.66
N PHE A 276 22.37 14.01 0.16
CA PHE A 276 22.10 12.60 -0.13
C PHE A 276 22.36 11.79 1.14
N LYS A 277 21.30 11.27 1.74
CA LYS A 277 21.38 10.45 2.95
C LYS A 277 21.39 8.96 2.58
N PHE A 278 22.44 8.26 2.97
CA PHE A 278 22.64 6.84 2.74
C PHE A 278 22.64 6.07 4.05
N ASP A 279 21.49 5.45 4.33
CA ASP A 279 21.11 4.82 5.59
C ASP A 279 21.07 3.29 5.46
N LEU A 280 22.18 2.65 5.07
CA LEU A 280 22.13 1.24 4.66
C LEU A 280 21.61 0.30 5.77
N VAL A 281 22.02 0.50 7.02
CA VAL A 281 21.63 -0.39 8.13
C VAL A 281 20.32 0.03 8.80
N SER A 282 20.08 1.33 8.93
CA SER A 282 18.87 1.86 9.56
C SER A 282 17.66 1.81 8.61
N ALA A 283 17.86 1.66 7.31
CA ALA A 283 16.78 1.51 6.35
C ALA A 283 15.94 0.25 6.61
N THR A 284 14.63 0.42 6.58
CA THR A 284 13.63 -0.67 6.67
C THR A 284 13.85 -1.75 5.62
N GLY A 285 14.39 -1.40 4.45
CA GLY A 285 14.73 -2.36 3.39
C GLY A 285 15.70 -3.46 3.84
N THR A 286 16.64 -3.14 4.72
CA THR A 286 17.63 -4.08 5.25
C THR A 286 17.01 -5.05 6.25
N ALA A 287 16.07 -4.57 7.09
CA ALA A 287 15.26 -5.41 7.95
C ALA A 287 14.48 -6.46 7.14
N ILE A 288 13.88 -6.04 6.04
CA ILE A 288 13.09 -6.93 5.17
C ILE A 288 14.00 -7.92 4.42
N LEU A 289 15.20 -7.49 4.00
CA LEU A 289 16.17 -8.39 3.39
C LEU A 289 16.64 -9.47 4.37
N LEU A 290 16.90 -9.10 5.62
CA LEU A 290 17.21 -10.05 6.69
C LEU A 290 16.04 -11.02 6.92
N ALA A 291 14.81 -10.52 6.96
CA ALA A 291 13.62 -11.36 7.05
C ALA A 291 13.52 -12.34 5.88
N ALA A 292 13.91 -11.93 4.67
CA ALA A 292 13.96 -12.80 3.49
C ALA A 292 15.00 -13.93 3.65
N VAL A 293 16.21 -13.60 4.10
CA VAL A 293 17.27 -14.59 4.36
C VAL A 293 16.83 -15.59 5.44
N ILE A 294 16.27 -15.10 6.53
CA ILE A 294 15.71 -15.95 7.61
C ILE A 294 14.60 -16.85 7.05
N SER A 295 13.73 -16.32 6.20
CA SER A 295 12.65 -17.08 5.57
C SER A 295 13.18 -18.18 4.65
N VAL A 296 14.21 -17.91 3.84
CA VAL A 296 14.88 -18.91 2.98
C VAL A 296 15.45 -20.07 3.82
N LEU A 297 16.12 -19.73 4.92
CA LEU A 297 16.71 -20.73 5.83
C LEU A 297 15.63 -21.54 6.55
N PHE A 298 14.59 -20.88 7.06
CA PHE A 298 13.52 -21.51 7.81
C PHE A 298 12.64 -22.41 6.94
N LEU A 299 12.30 -21.97 5.73
CA LEU A 299 11.52 -22.72 4.74
C LEU A 299 12.37 -23.74 3.97
N ARG A 300 13.68 -23.81 4.25
CA ARG A 300 14.65 -24.74 3.63
C ARG A 300 14.64 -24.67 2.10
N MET A 301 14.49 -23.47 1.56
CA MET A 301 14.51 -23.25 0.12
C MET A 301 15.93 -23.46 -0.41
N LYS A 302 16.07 -24.15 -1.56
CA LYS A 302 17.39 -24.39 -2.16
C LYS A 302 18.05 -23.04 -2.52
N PRO A 303 19.34 -22.82 -2.19
CA PRO A 303 20.01 -21.53 -2.45
C PRO A 303 19.96 -21.09 -3.92
N ALA A 304 20.06 -22.04 -4.86
CA ALA A 304 19.94 -21.77 -6.29
C ALA A 304 18.55 -21.25 -6.69
N ALA A 305 17.50 -21.79 -6.08
CA ALA A 305 16.14 -21.29 -6.28
C ALA A 305 15.99 -19.90 -5.70
N ALA A 306 16.50 -19.65 -4.48
CA ALA A 306 16.44 -18.33 -3.86
C ALA A 306 17.16 -17.24 -4.70
N LEU A 307 18.34 -17.54 -5.25
CA LEU A 307 19.08 -16.64 -6.15
C LEU A 307 18.32 -16.38 -7.46
N ARG A 308 17.70 -17.42 -8.03
CA ARG A 308 16.87 -17.28 -9.23
C ARG A 308 15.67 -16.38 -8.96
N THR A 309 14.91 -16.65 -7.90
CA THR A 309 13.75 -15.86 -7.50
C THR A 309 14.12 -14.40 -7.21
N PHE A 310 15.29 -14.16 -6.62
CA PHE A 310 15.83 -12.81 -6.42
C PHE A 310 16.12 -12.09 -7.74
N GLY A 311 16.76 -12.79 -8.69
CA GLY A 311 17.03 -12.26 -10.04
C GLY A 311 15.76 -11.97 -10.83
N GLU A 312 14.73 -12.82 -10.71
CA GLU A 312 13.41 -12.58 -11.31
C GLU A 312 12.72 -11.36 -10.67
N THR A 313 12.79 -11.23 -9.35
CA THR A 313 12.29 -10.05 -8.62
C THR A 313 12.95 -8.75 -9.11
N LEU A 314 14.26 -8.78 -9.35
CA LEU A 314 15.00 -7.63 -9.89
C LEU A 314 14.50 -7.24 -11.28
N LYS A 315 14.31 -8.21 -12.17
CA LYS A 315 13.85 -7.96 -13.54
C LYS A 315 12.43 -7.40 -13.57
N GLU A 316 11.53 -7.94 -12.78
CA GLU A 316 10.15 -7.46 -12.70
C GLU A 316 10.06 -6.05 -12.11
N LEU A 317 10.87 -5.74 -11.11
CA LEU A 317 10.86 -4.43 -10.47
C LEU A 317 11.74 -3.39 -11.15
N ALA A 318 12.53 -3.76 -12.17
CA ALA A 318 13.44 -2.84 -12.86
C ALA A 318 12.69 -1.63 -13.45
N LEU A 319 11.58 -1.86 -14.15
CA LEU A 319 10.75 -0.81 -14.73
C LEU A 319 10.08 0.07 -13.65
N PRO A 320 9.41 -0.48 -12.61
CA PRO A 320 8.93 0.30 -11.48
C PRO A 320 10.01 1.14 -10.78
N ILE A 321 11.19 0.57 -10.53
CA ILE A 321 12.31 1.27 -9.89
C ILE A 321 12.76 2.44 -10.74
N TYR A 322 12.92 2.23 -12.05
CA TYR A 322 13.30 3.27 -12.99
C TYR A 322 12.24 4.39 -13.05
N SER A 323 10.96 4.03 -13.10
CA SER A 323 9.85 4.99 -13.12
C SER A 323 9.82 5.85 -11.86
N ILE A 324 9.90 5.25 -10.67
CA ILE A 324 9.93 5.98 -9.39
C ILE A 324 11.16 6.89 -9.33
N GLY A 325 12.32 6.39 -9.79
CA GLY A 325 13.55 7.18 -9.88
C GLY A 325 13.38 8.43 -10.75
N MET A 326 12.74 8.30 -11.92
CA MET A 326 12.47 9.43 -12.80
C MET A 326 11.45 10.42 -12.22
N VAL A 327 10.40 9.92 -11.56
CA VAL A 327 9.41 10.79 -10.90
C VAL A 327 10.04 11.54 -9.73
N LEU A 328 10.87 10.89 -8.91
CA LEU A 328 11.61 11.55 -7.84
C LEU A 328 12.61 12.57 -8.39
N ALA A 329 13.34 12.23 -9.46
CA ALA A 329 14.24 13.16 -10.12
C ALA A 329 13.49 14.42 -10.59
N PHE A 330 12.36 14.24 -11.27
CA PHE A 330 11.51 15.36 -11.68
C PHE A 330 10.97 16.15 -10.47
N ALA A 331 10.53 15.48 -9.40
CA ALA A 331 10.05 16.13 -8.19
C ALA A 331 11.14 17.01 -7.54
N PHE A 332 12.37 16.50 -7.41
CA PHE A 332 13.49 17.28 -6.89
C PHE A 332 13.83 18.45 -7.83
N ILE A 333 13.85 18.25 -9.15
CA ILE A 333 14.04 19.34 -10.12
C ILE A 333 12.96 20.41 -9.97
N SER A 334 11.69 20.02 -9.86
CA SER A 334 10.55 20.93 -9.66
C SER A 334 10.67 21.73 -8.35
N ASN A 335 11.15 21.09 -7.28
CA ASN A 335 11.35 21.73 -5.99
C ASN A 335 12.54 22.71 -6.00
N TYR A 336 13.70 22.30 -6.53
CA TYR A 336 14.89 23.18 -6.57
C TYR A 336 14.78 24.31 -7.60
N SER A 337 14.04 24.12 -8.69
CA SER A 337 13.78 25.18 -9.68
C SER A 337 12.71 26.19 -9.26
N GLY A 338 11.98 25.94 -8.17
CA GLY A 338 10.91 26.81 -7.68
C GLY A 338 9.57 26.66 -8.40
N LEU A 339 9.42 25.70 -9.33
CA LEU A 339 8.15 25.42 -9.99
C LEU A 339 7.05 25.03 -8.98
N SER A 340 7.36 24.10 -8.07
CA SER A 340 6.43 23.67 -7.02
C SER A 340 6.00 24.83 -6.14
N ALA A 341 6.93 25.71 -5.77
CA ALA A 341 6.66 26.87 -4.93
C ALA A 341 5.80 27.93 -5.64
N THR A 342 6.05 28.17 -6.93
CA THR A 342 5.28 29.13 -7.73
C THR A 342 3.82 28.69 -7.86
N LEU A 343 3.60 27.40 -8.15
CA LEU A 343 2.24 26.84 -8.23
C LEU A 343 1.56 26.85 -6.86
N ALA A 344 2.31 26.55 -5.79
CA ALA A 344 1.80 26.59 -4.43
C ALA A 344 1.33 27.99 -4.02
N LEU A 345 2.07 29.05 -4.39
CA LEU A 345 1.71 30.44 -4.13
C LEU A 345 0.45 30.86 -4.91
N ALA A 346 0.34 30.43 -6.17
CA ALA A 346 -0.87 30.68 -6.96
C ALA A 346 -2.10 30.00 -6.30
N LEU A 347 -1.95 28.76 -5.82
CA LEU A 347 -3.02 28.05 -5.12
C LEU A 347 -3.34 28.66 -3.75
N ALA A 348 -2.35 29.23 -3.06
CA ALA A 348 -2.57 29.90 -1.78
C ALA A 348 -3.53 31.10 -1.88
N HIS A 349 -3.67 31.72 -3.06
CA HIS A 349 -4.67 32.77 -3.28
C HIS A 349 -6.12 32.29 -3.13
N THR A 350 -6.37 30.98 -3.23
CA THR A 350 -7.70 30.41 -2.94
C THR A 350 -8.01 30.35 -1.45
N GLY A 351 -7.03 30.64 -0.59
CA GLY A 351 -7.18 30.69 0.87
C GLY A 351 -7.63 29.36 1.46
N GLN A 352 -8.57 29.42 2.41
CA GLN A 352 -9.09 28.22 3.08
C GLN A 352 -9.86 27.27 2.16
N ALA A 353 -10.30 27.72 0.98
CA ALA A 353 -10.94 26.83 0.00
C ALA A 353 -9.97 25.72 -0.44
N PHE A 354 -8.67 26.01 -0.50
CA PHE A 354 -7.66 25.00 -0.83
C PHE A 354 -7.69 23.81 0.13
N THR A 355 -7.93 24.03 1.43
CA THR A 355 -7.97 22.95 2.43
C THR A 355 -9.05 21.92 2.10
N PHE A 356 -10.19 22.35 1.56
CA PHE A 356 -11.28 21.46 1.14
C PHE A 356 -10.94 20.73 -0.16
N PHE A 357 -10.31 21.41 -1.12
CA PHE A 357 -9.95 20.82 -2.42
C PHE A 357 -8.61 20.06 -2.42
N SER A 358 -7.81 20.17 -1.37
CA SER A 358 -6.49 19.53 -1.28
C SER A 358 -6.50 18.02 -1.53
N PRO A 359 -7.49 17.22 -1.06
CA PRO A 359 -7.51 15.80 -1.33
C PRO A 359 -7.77 15.48 -2.81
N PHE A 360 -8.46 16.37 -3.54
CA PHE A 360 -8.72 16.19 -4.98
C PHE A 360 -7.44 16.30 -5.81
N LEU A 361 -6.45 17.07 -5.34
CA LEU A 361 -5.15 17.12 -6.01
C LEU A 361 -4.42 15.77 -5.87
N GLY A 362 -4.45 15.18 -4.68
CA GLY A 362 -3.93 13.84 -4.43
C GLY A 362 -4.64 12.80 -5.29
N TRP A 363 -5.98 12.86 -5.32
CA TRP A 363 -6.85 12.04 -6.17
C TRP A 363 -6.43 12.13 -7.64
N LEU A 364 -6.36 13.33 -8.20
CA LEU A 364 -5.98 13.58 -9.59
C LEU A 364 -4.57 13.04 -9.89
N GLY A 365 -3.63 13.25 -8.96
CA GLY A 365 -2.27 12.74 -9.10
C GLY A 365 -2.21 11.22 -9.19
N VAL A 366 -2.97 10.50 -8.37
CA VAL A 366 -3.03 9.02 -8.44
C VAL A 366 -3.85 8.54 -9.61
N PHE A 367 -4.92 9.25 -10.00
CA PHE A 367 -5.67 8.92 -11.21
C PHE A 367 -4.77 8.93 -12.46
N LEU A 368 -3.91 9.94 -12.59
CA LEU A 368 -2.97 10.06 -13.72
C LEU A 368 -1.80 9.08 -13.63
N THR A 369 -1.23 8.88 -12.44
CA THR A 369 0.01 8.10 -12.28
C THR A 369 -0.22 6.63 -11.93
N GLY A 370 -1.39 6.26 -11.42
CA GLY A 370 -1.70 4.93 -10.87
C GLY A 370 -0.95 4.57 -9.59
N SER A 371 -0.32 5.54 -8.92
CA SER A 371 0.58 5.31 -7.78
C SER A 371 0.60 6.47 -6.79
N ASP A 372 0.21 6.21 -5.55
CA ASP A 372 0.30 7.14 -4.43
C ASP A 372 1.74 7.63 -4.19
N THR A 373 2.73 6.75 -4.34
CA THR A 373 4.15 7.12 -4.25
C THR A 373 4.52 8.19 -5.28
N SER A 374 4.06 8.01 -6.52
CA SER A 374 4.35 8.95 -7.61
C SER A 374 3.57 10.26 -7.42
N SER A 375 2.31 10.19 -7.01
CA SER A 375 1.49 11.38 -6.68
C SER A 375 2.10 12.18 -5.53
N ASN A 376 2.53 11.52 -4.46
CA ASN A 376 3.18 12.17 -3.33
C ASN A 376 4.52 12.80 -3.71
N ALA A 377 5.33 12.12 -4.52
CA ALA A 377 6.56 12.70 -5.03
C ALA A 377 6.30 14.01 -5.78
N LEU A 378 5.24 14.05 -6.61
CA LEU A 378 4.91 15.22 -7.44
C LEU A 378 4.26 16.37 -6.66
N PHE A 379 3.32 16.07 -5.76
CA PHE A 379 2.41 17.08 -5.21
C PHE A 379 2.58 17.34 -3.72
N ALA A 380 3.25 16.49 -2.94
CA ALA A 380 3.34 16.69 -1.49
C ALA A 380 4.11 17.98 -1.13
N ALA A 381 5.20 18.30 -1.84
CA ALA A 381 5.95 19.54 -1.60
C ALA A 381 5.12 20.80 -1.88
N LEU A 382 4.29 20.76 -2.93
CA LEU A 382 3.32 21.82 -3.22
C LEU A 382 2.29 21.95 -2.11
N GLN A 383 1.72 20.84 -1.63
CA GLN A 383 0.73 20.81 -0.54
C GLN A 383 1.30 21.43 0.74
N ALA A 384 2.52 21.03 1.12
CA ALA A 384 3.22 21.59 2.29
C ALA A 384 3.44 23.09 2.14
N THR A 385 3.90 23.54 0.97
CA THR A 385 4.15 24.97 0.72
C THR A 385 2.86 25.77 0.75
N THR A 386 1.79 25.31 0.09
CA THR A 386 0.48 26.00 0.14
C THR A 386 -0.08 26.04 1.55
N ALA A 387 0.05 24.97 2.34
CA ALA A 387 -0.38 24.93 3.74
C ALA A 387 0.26 26.05 4.56
N GLN A 388 1.58 26.23 4.41
CA GLN A 388 2.33 27.27 5.11
C GLN A 388 1.86 28.68 4.71
N GLN A 389 1.52 28.90 3.44
CA GLN A 389 1.02 30.20 2.96
C GLN A 389 -0.39 30.54 3.47
N ILE A 390 -1.27 29.54 3.59
CA ILE A 390 -2.66 29.74 4.06
C ILE A 390 -2.81 29.60 5.58
N GLY A 391 -1.74 29.32 6.31
CA GLY A 391 -1.74 29.17 7.77
C GLY A 391 -2.37 27.87 8.28
N VAL A 392 -2.32 26.79 7.49
CA VAL A 392 -2.84 25.46 7.84
C VAL A 392 -1.67 24.49 8.04
N SER A 393 -1.88 23.41 8.80
CA SER A 393 -0.85 22.38 9.00
C SER A 393 -0.41 21.76 7.67
N ASP A 394 0.88 21.78 7.41
CA ASP A 394 1.54 21.11 6.28
C ASP A 394 1.40 19.58 6.37
N VAL A 395 1.57 19.00 7.56
CA VAL A 395 1.31 17.58 7.82
C VAL A 395 -0.12 17.19 7.43
N LEU A 396 -1.12 18.03 7.74
CA LEU A 396 -2.51 17.78 7.37
C LEU A 396 -2.70 17.75 5.85
N LEU A 397 -2.21 18.74 5.10
CA LEU A 397 -2.41 18.78 3.64
C LEU A 397 -1.59 17.71 2.91
N VAL A 398 -0.39 17.40 3.39
CA VAL A 398 0.43 16.30 2.85
C VAL A 398 -0.20 14.94 3.12
N ALA A 399 -0.75 14.73 4.32
CA ALA A 399 -1.53 13.52 4.62
C ALA A 399 -2.78 13.46 3.74
N ALA A 400 -3.52 14.57 3.60
CA ALA A 400 -4.70 14.67 2.74
C ALA A 400 -4.39 14.35 1.26
N ASN A 401 -3.20 14.74 0.77
CA ASN A 401 -2.73 14.34 -0.56
C ASN A 401 -2.60 12.83 -0.69
N THR A 402 -2.01 12.18 0.31
CA THR A 402 -1.83 10.73 0.34
C THR A 402 -3.19 10.03 0.43
N THR A 403 -4.03 10.40 1.39
CA THR A 403 -5.33 9.76 1.61
C THR A 403 -6.36 10.09 0.54
N GLY A 404 -6.24 11.24 -0.12
CA GLY A 404 -7.00 11.57 -1.33
C GLY A 404 -6.53 10.75 -2.52
N GLY A 405 -5.22 10.56 -2.67
CA GLY A 405 -4.61 9.73 -3.70
C GLY A 405 -5.14 8.30 -3.70
N VAL A 406 -5.25 7.71 -2.52
CA VAL A 406 -5.87 6.41 -2.29
C VAL A 406 -7.21 6.24 -3.03
N THR A 407 -8.08 7.26 -3.03
CA THR A 407 -9.38 7.22 -3.73
C THR A 407 -9.25 7.24 -5.26
N GLY A 408 -8.18 7.83 -5.79
CA GLY A 408 -7.87 7.83 -7.23
C GLY A 408 -7.50 6.52 -7.82
N LYS A 409 -6.97 5.64 -6.99
CA LYS A 409 -6.54 4.33 -7.41
C LYS A 409 -7.70 3.46 -7.89
N MET A 410 -8.92 3.70 -7.39
CA MET A 410 -10.12 2.99 -7.83
C MET A 410 -10.41 3.16 -9.32
N ILE A 411 -10.10 4.34 -9.87
CA ILE A 411 -10.49 4.75 -11.23
C ILE A 411 -9.30 4.98 -12.17
N SER A 412 -8.07 4.73 -11.71
CA SER A 412 -6.87 4.97 -12.51
C SER A 412 -6.83 4.05 -13.74
N PRO A 413 -6.71 4.58 -14.97
CA PRO A 413 -6.71 3.77 -16.20
C PRO A 413 -5.54 2.77 -16.27
N SER A 414 -4.40 3.13 -15.68
CA SER A 414 -3.17 2.32 -15.66
C SER A 414 -3.28 1.01 -14.87
N ARG A 415 -4.37 0.80 -14.12
CA ARG A 415 -4.65 -0.44 -13.38
C ARG A 415 -5.98 -1.10 -13.74
N SER A 416 -6.76 -0.51 -14.65
CA SER A 416 -8.02 -1.10 -15.08
C SER A 416 -7.75 -2.39 -15.87
N PRO A 417 -8.52 -3.49 -15.66
CA PRO A 417 -8.42 -4.72 -16.45
C PRO A 417 -8.92 -4.57 -17.90
N SER A 418 -9.26 -3.35 -18.33
CA SER A 418 -9.80 -3.06 -19.65
C SER A 418 -8.86 -3.54 -20.77
N PRO A 419 -9.40 -4.10 -21.87
CA PRO A 419 -8.63 -4.16 -23.11
C PRO A 419 -8.26 -2.72 -23.49
N ALA A 420 -7.05 -2.54 -24.00
CA ALA A 420 -6.44 -1.24 -24.27
C ALA A 420 -7.41 -0.22 -24.91
N PRO A 421 -7.36 1.06 -24.51
CA PRO A 421 -7.98 2.12 -25.30
C PRO A 421 -7.24 2.28 -26.65
N PRO A 422 -7.85 2.93 -27.67
CA PRO A 422 -7.30 3.00 -29.03
C PRO A 422 -5.96 3.74 -29.16
N TRP A 423 -5.50 4.36 -28.08
CA TRP A 423 -4.25 5.10 -28.01
C TRP A 423 -3.19 4.22 -27.38
N GLY A 424 -2.54 3.41 -28.22
CA GLY A 424 -1.59 2.37 -27.86
C GLY A 424 -0.31 2.87 -27.20
N TRP A 425 -0.39 3.25 -25.94
CA TRP A 425 0.71 3.38 -24.98
C TRP A 425 0.17 2.94 -23.61
N TRP A 426 1.04 2.46 -22.72
CA TRP A 426 0.77 1.77 -21.43
C TRP A 426 0.71 0.24 -21.55
N GLY A 427 1.89 -0.37 -21.35
CA GLY A 427 2.06 -1.81 -21.35
C GLY A 427 1.25 -2.49 -20.25
N ALA A 428 0.52 -3.53 -20.64
CA ALA A 428 -0.03 -4.51 -19.72
C ALA A 428 1.07 -4.97 -18.75
N SER A 429 0.77 -4.97 -17.45
CA SER A 429 1.63 -5.69 -16.50
C SER A 429 1.76 -7.15 -16.95
N PRO A 430 2.97 -7.74 -16.96
CA PRO A 430 3.22 -9.11 -17.43
C PRO A 430 2.53 -10.21 -16.57
N ILE A 431 1.75 -9.81 -15.57
CA ILE A 431 0.93 -10.72 -14.75
C ILE A 431 -0.37 -11.09 -15.47
N CYS A 432 -0.89 -10.26 -16.39
CA CYS A 432 -2.09 -10.57 -17.16
C CYS A 432 -1.85 -11.49 -18.36
N SER A 433 -0.59 -11.72 -18.77
CA SER A 433 -0.27 -12.59 -19.92
C SER A 433 -0.37 -14.10 -19.62
N GLY A 434 -0.69 -14.48 -18.39
CA GLY A 434 -0.84 -15.88 -17.97
C GLY A 434 -2.27 -16.43 -18.00
N LEU A 435 -3.28 -15.62 -18.33
CA LEU A 435 -4.65 -16.11 -18.48
C LEU A 435 -4.80 -16.75 -19.88
N PRO A 436 -5.10 -18.06 -19.98
CA PRO A 436 -5.44 -18.66 -21.26
C PRO A 436 -6.79 -18.09 -21.71
N LEU A 437 -6.75 -17.10 -22.59
CA LEU A 437 -7.89 -16.68 -23.39
C LEU A 437 -8.15 -17.78 -24.42
N ASN A 438 -8.88 -18.83 -24.00
CA ASN A 438 -9.54 -19.70 -24.97
C ASN A 438 -10.70 -18.91 -25.58
N THR A 439 -10.50 -18.52 -26.82
CA THR A 439 -11.53 -18.00 -27.72
C THR A 439 -12.65 -19.01 -27.89
N ALA A 440 -13.87 -18.64 -27.52
CA ALA A 440 -15.12 -19.06 -28.13
C ALA A 440 -16.17 -17.98 -27.91
#